data_AF-A0A353NIV2-F1
#
_entry.id   AF-A0A353NIV2-F1
#
_cell.length_a   1.000
_cell.length_b   1.000
_cell.length_c   1.000
_cell.angle_alpha   90.00
_cell.angle_beta   90.00
_cell.angle_gamma   90.00
#
_symmetry.space_group_name_H-M   'P 1'
#
loop_
_entity.id
_entity.type
_entity.pdbx_description
1 polymer ?
#
loop_
_entity_poly.entity_id
_entity_poly.type
_entity_poly.pdbx_seq_one_letter_code
_entity_poly.pdbx_strand_id
1 'polypeptide(L)'
;MKGRRLKQSTGLLMSSLTDLTPFIADIQHNCDISDARDHGIYSMCTMVLKLRNLYKWEKNLQPWEEPEAADLLDWIDGKENYWATIAGEPFRSLTAGGKRLEPLELEEINGALQDETLLYGAGFGRSMKAVFFLAEKLEERQAEGCPVLILGRERAREMASPFAMVQDGLIIIRREALRFFLWDQIQEVRSSCRKSLQYALQYYGVFRDGSLDRELLRAKLDVMVEKEMDLFIAHEVGEILQTTLSSETLQAVIGHFPGTVIEFVGRSIKDILADTHPQGLLAYLVREQRDASLGFYLTFLDGLRSKLFPEIIEAWQQFVADRDWRRIEQARRTCWARNSRIAGQIEEIAKTIGHDPDERVMGRFNREILEPLGLATP
;
A
#
# COMPACT_ATOMS: atom_id res chain seq x y z
N MET A 1 32.01 64.56 -9.49
CA MET A 1 31.53 63.61 -8.46
C MET A 1 30.04 63.34 -8.73
N LYS A 2 29.74 62.36 -9.58
CA LYS A 2 29.12 61.05 -9.25
C LYS A 2 27.84 61.16 -8.41
N GLY A 3 26.71 61.40 -9.07
CA GLY A 3 25.36 61.04 -8.60
C GLY A 3 24.74 60.06 -9.59
N ARG A 4 24.80 58.76 -9.30
CA ARG A 4 24.21 57.69 -10.13
C ARG A 4 22.69 57.73 -9.99
N ARG A 5 21.98 58.01 -11.08
CA ARG A 5 20.57 57.64 -11.26
C ARG A 5 20.47 56.11 -11.27
N LEU A 6 19.85 55.53 -10.25
CA LEU A 6 19.34 54.17 -10.31
C LEU A 6 18.19 54.16 -11.33
N LYS A 7 18.47 53.60 -12.52
CA LYS A 7 17.43 53.16 -13.43
C LYS A 7 16.66 52.04 -12.73
N GLN A 8 15.36 52.20 -12.60
CA GLN A 8 14.44 51.10 -12.39
C GLN A 8 14.63 50.12 -13.55
N SER A 9 15.29 48.99 -13.28
CA SER A 9 15.18 47.81 -14.11
C SER A 9 14.00 47.00 -13.57
N THR A 10 12.82 47.27 -14.10
CA THR A 10 11.77 46.26 -14.26
C THR A 10 12.34 45.14 -15.13
N GLY A 11 13.07 44.23 -14.49
CA GLY A 11 13.60 43.01 -15.07
C GLY A 11 12.71 41.85 -14.63
N LEU A 12 12.03 41.26 -15.62
CA LEU A 12 11.35 39.97 -15.61
C LEU A 12 11.61 39.09 -14.38
N LEU A 13 10.59 38.96 -13.53
CA LEU A 13 10.41 37.84 -12.61
C LEU A 13 9.08 37.11 -12.90
N MET A 14 8.65 37.16 -14.17
CA MET A 14 7.61 36.31 -14.72
C MET A 14 8.21 35.52 -15.89
N SER A 15 8.75 34.34 -15.59
CA SER A 15 8.80 33.26 -16.58
C SER A 15 8.41 31.95 -15.90
N SER A 16 7.15 31.57 -16.14
CA SER A 16 6.64 30.21 -16.26
C SER A 16 6.71 29.30 -15.02
N LEU A 17 5.83 29.53 -14.04
CA LEU A 17 5.10 28.40 -13.47
C LEU A 17 4.32 27.79 -14.63
N THR A 18 4.86 26.74 -15.25
CA THR A 18 4.12 25.95 -16.22
C THR A 18 2.81 25.55 -15.54
N ASP A 19 1.67 25.88 -16.14
CA ASP A 19 0.37 25.45 -15.62
C ASP A 19 0.43 23.92 -15.50
N LEU A 20 0.47 23.40 -14.27
CA LEU A 20 0.53 21.97 -14.00
C LEU A 20 -0.80 21.28 -14.31
N THR A 21 -1.87 22.05 -14.54
CA THR A 21 -3.22 21.53 -14.73
C THR A 21 -3.31 20.52 -15.89
N PRO A 22 -2.76 20.75 -17.09
CA PRO A 22 -2.79 19.76 -18.18
C PRO A 22 -2.02 18.48 -17.82
N PHE A 23 -0.85 18.62 -17.18
CA PHE A 23 -0.05 17.47 -16.76
C PHE A 23 -0.79 16.62 -15.70
N ILE A 24 -1.38 17.26 -14.70
CA ILE A 24 -2.23 16.60 -13.68
C ILE A 24 -3.43 15.91 -14.34
N ALA A 25 -4.09 16.57 -15.30
CA ALA A 25 -5.24 16.03 -16.01
C ALA A 25 -4.88 14.78 -16.83
N ASP A 26 -3.72 14.77 -17.50
CA ASP A 26 -3.25 13.58 -18.24
C ASP A 26 -2.92 12.41 -17.30
N ILE A 27 -2.32 12.69 -16.14
CA ILE A 27 -2.09 11.65 -15.11
C ILE A 27 -3.41 11.11 -14.58
N GLN A 28 -4.35 11.98 -14.22
CA GLN A 28 -5.67 11.56 -13.74
C GLN A 28 -6.43 10.76 -14.80
N HIS A 29 -6.30 11.12 -16.08
CA HIS A 29 -6.89 10.35 -17.14
C HIS A 29 -6.27 8.94 -17.25
N ASN A 30 -4.95 8.80 -17.06
CA ASN A 30 -4.32 7.48 -16.98
C ASN A 30 -4.78 6.68 -15.74
N CYS A 31 -5.03 7.34 -14.61
CA CYS A 31 -5.69 6.74 -13.44
C CYS A 31 -7.08 6.21 -13.82
N ASP A 32 -7.90 7.02 -14.50
CA ASP A 32 -9.25 6.65 -14.91
C ASP A 32 -9.25 5.49 -15.93
N ILE A 33 -8.32 5.46 -16.90
CA ILE A 33 -8.15 4.31 -17.82
C ILE A 33 -7.80 3.05 -17.04
N SER A 34 -6.88 3.14 -16.08
CA SER A 34 -6.50 1.99 -15.25
C SER A 34 -7.69 1.47 -14.46
N ASP A 35 -8.49 2.35 -13.85
CA ASP A 35 -9.70 1.95 -13.14
C ASP A 35 -10.75 1.34 -14.07
N ALA A 36 -10.97 1.94 -15.23
CA ALA A 36 -11.89 1.45 -16.24
C ALA A 36 -11.55 0.03 -16.77
N ARG A 37 -10.27 -0.33 -16.83
CA ARG A 37 -9.82 -1.66 -17.27
C ARG A 37 -9.93 -2.72 -16.18
N ASP A 38 -9.52 -2.35 -14.97
CA ASP A 38 -9.20 -3.32 -13.93
C ASP A 38 -10.11 -3.23 -12.71
N HIS A 39 -11.21 -2.46 -12.72
CA HIS A 39 -12.15 -2.42 -11.58
C HIS A 39 -12.75 -3.80 -11.25
N GLY A 40 -12.87 -4.70 -12.24
CA GLY A 40 -13.37 -6.07 -12.08
C GLY A 40 -12.49 -7.00 -11.23
N ILE A 41 -11.28 -6.58 -10.82
CA ILE A 41 -10.44 -7.37 -9.91
C ILE A 41 -10.96 -7.38 -8.46
N TYR A 42 -11.87 -6.46 -8.13
CA TYR A 42 -12.45 -6.34 -6.80
C TYR A 42 -13.81 -7.03 -6.71
N SER A 43 -14.14 -7.54 -5.52
CA SER A 43 -15.54 -7.87 -5.24
C SER A 43 -16.39 -6.61 -5.24
N MET A 44 -17.70 -6.74 -5.51
CA MET A 44 -18.62 -5.60 -5.52
C MET A 44 -18.55 -4.77 -4.23
N CYS A 45 -18.51 -5.41 -3.06
CA CYS A 45 -18.41 -4.71 -1.78
C CYS A 45 -17.10 -3.91 -1.68
N THR A 46 -15.96 -4.51 -2.03
CA THR A 46 -14.66 -3.82 -1.99
C THR A 46 -14.61 -2.67 -3.00
N MET A 47 -15.17 -2.87 -4.20
CA MET A 47 -15.22 -1.84 -5.24
C MET A 47 -16.00 -0.62 -4.76
N VAL A 48 -17.19 -0.81 -4.19
CA VAL A 48 -18.02 0.29 -3.67
C VAL A 48 -17.30 1.09 -2.57
N LEU A 49 -16.58 0.43 -1.67
CA LEU A 49 -15.81 1.12 -0.62
C LEU A 49 -14.66 1.95 -1.19
N LYS A 50 -13.98 1.44 -2.23
CA LYS A 50 -12.93 2.19 -2.91
C LYS A 50 -13.48 3.36 -3.72
N LEU A 51 -14.60 3.17 -4.44
CA LEU A 51 -15.32 4.23 -5.14
C LEU A 51 -15.78 5.34 -4.20
N ARG A 52 -16.30 4.98 -3.02
CA ARG A 52 -16.62 5.94 -1.95
C ARG A 52 -15.41 6.78 -1.57
N ASN A 53 -14.23 6.19 -1.40
CA ASN A 53 -13.03 6.93 -1.05
C ASN A 53 -12.51 7.79 -2.22
N LEU A 54 -12.64 7.31 -3.46
CA LEU A 54 -12.32 8.11 -4.64
C LEU A 54 -13.25 9.33 -4.74
N TYR A 55 -14.55 9.16 -4.53
CA TYR A 55 -15.52 10.26 -4.43
C TYR A 55 -15.10 11.28 -3.37
N LYS A 56 -14.80 10.81 -2.15
CA LYS A 56 -14.39 11.69 -1.05
C LYS A 56 -13.15 12.49 -1.42
N TRP A 57 -12.16 11.85 -2.03
CA TRP A 57 -10.96 12.54 -2.51
C TRP A 57 -11.28 13.58 -3.61
N GLU A 58 -12.04 13.22 -4.64
CA GLU A 58 -12.43 14.16 -5.72
C GLU A 58 -13.19 15.39 -5.19
N LYS A 59 -13.98 15.21 -4.13
CA LYS A 59 -14.75 16.27 -3.48
C LYS A 59 -14.01 16.99 -2.34
N ASN A 60 -12.75 16.65 -2.09
CA ASN A 60 -11.94 17.17 -0.97
C ASN A 60 -12.62 16.97 0.41
N LEU A 61 -13.31 15.84 0.59
CA LEU A 61 -13.93 15.43 1.84
C LEU A 61 -12.93 14.68 2.72
N GLN A 62 -13.06 14.83 4.03
CA GLN A 62 -12.32 14.08 5.03
C GLN A 62 -12.76 12.61 5.08
N PRO A 63 -11.93 11.69 5.62
CA PRO A 63 -12.28 10.28 5.71
C PRO A 63 -13.62 9.99 6.41
N TRP A 64 -13.97 10.80 7.41
CA TRP A 64 -15.18 10.66 8.22
C TRP A 64 -16.42 11.39 7.69
N GLU A 65 -16.29 12.12 6.58
CA GLU A 65 -17.40 12.77 5.92
C GLU A 65 -18.01 11.77 4.93
N GLU A 66 -19.18 11.25 5.26
CA GLU A 66 -19.91 10.33 4.40
C GLU A 66 -20.84 11.10 3.45
N PRO A 67 -20.80 10.83 2.13
CA PRO A 67 -21.75 11.41 1.20
C PRO A 67 -23.16 10.86 1.43
N GLU A 68 -24.17 11.61 0.99
CA GLU A 68 -25.54 11.08 0.89
C GLU A 68 -25.56 9.89 -0.07
N ALA A 69 -26.30 8.83 0.28
CA ALA A 69 -26.27 7.58 -0.46
C ALA A 69 -26.73 7.75 -1.92
N ALA A 70 -27.73 8.61 -2.16
CA ALA A 70 -28.20 8.92 -3.52
C ALA A 70 -27.11 9.61 -4.35
N ASP A 71 -26.46 10.64 -3.79
CA ASP A 71 -25.40 11.38 -4.48
C ASP A 71 -24.20 10.49 -4.82
N LEU A 72 -23.84 9.57 -3.91
CA LEU A 72 -22.77 8.61 -4.16
C LEU A 72 -23.15 7.63 -5.27
N LEU A 73 -24.36 7.06 -5.24
CA LEU A 73 -24.80 6.10 -6.25
C LEU A 73 -24.92 6.74 -7.63
N ASP A 74 -25.46 7.96 -7.72
CA ASP A 74 -25.54 8.71 -8.97
C ASP A 74 -24.15 9.04 -9.52
N TRP A 75 -23.18 9.39 -8.64
CA TRP A 75 -21.80 9.58 -9.06
C TRP A 75 -21.13 8.28 -9.52
N ILE A 76 -21.38 7.16 -8.83
CA ILE A 76 -20.85 5.84 -9.23
C ILE A 76 -21.36 5.48 -10.63
N ASP A 77 -22.67 5.60 -10.88
CA ASP A 77 -23.25 5.33 -12.20
C ASP A 77 -22.63 6.23 -13.28
N GLY A 78 -22.47 7.53 -13.00
CA GLY A 78 -21.77 8.45 -13.90
C GLY A 78 -20.31 8.04 -14.18
N LYS A 79 -19.58 7.60 -13.15
CA LYS A 79 -18.17 7.18 -13.25
C LYS A 79 -18.04 5.89 -14.04
N GLU A 80 -18.90 4.90 -13.81
CA GLU A 80 -18.92 3.63 -14.56
C GLU A 80 -19.30 3.85 -16.03
N ASN A 81 -20.30 4.70 -16.31
CA ASN A 81 -20.65 5.09 -17.67
C ASN A 81 -19.50 5.79 -18.40
N TYR A 82 -18.76 6.67 -17.71
CA TYR A 82 -17.56 7.29 -18.26
C TYR A 82 -16.46 6.25 -18.53
N TRP A 83 -16.16 5.38 -17.57
CA TRP A 83 -15.16 4.32 -17.71
C TRP A 83 -15.44 3.40 -18.89
N ALA A 84 -16.71 3.06 -19.14
CA ALA A 84 -17.11 2.27 -20.31
C ALA A 84 -16.70 2.93 -21.64
N THR A 85 -16.55 4.25 -21.69
CA THR A 85 -16.12 4.98 -22.91
C THR A 85 -14.61 4.97 -23.13
N ILE A 86 -13.81 4.82 -22.07
CA ILE A 86 -12.34 5.00 -22.13
C ILE A 86 -11.54 3.71 -21.87
N ALA A 87 -12.17 2.61 -21.43
CA ALA A 87 -11.46 1.38 -21.04
C ALA A 87 -10.50 0.84 -22.12
N GLY A 88 -10.86 1.00 -23.39
CA GLY A 88 -10.05 0.56 -24.54
C GLY A 88 -8.97 1.55 -24.99
N GLU A 89 -8.93 2.78 -24.45
CA GLU A 89 -7.96 3.81 -24.85
C GLU A 89 -6.56 3.49 -24.32
N PRO A 90 -5.48 3.72 -25.08
CA PRO A 90 -4.12 3.59 -24.57
C PRO A 90 -3.83 4.65 -23.50
N PHE A 91 -2.88 4.38 -22.60
CA PHE A 91 -2.40 5.41 -21.67
C PHE A 91 -1.79 6.58 -22.46
N ARG A 92 -2.09 7.80 -22.03
CA ARG A 92 -1.59 9.02 -22.64
C ARG A 92 -0.16 9.28 -22.21
N SER A 93 0.71 9.57 -23.16
CA SER A 93 2.03 10.14 -22.87
C SER A 93 1.87 11.46 -22.10
N LEU A 94 2.81 11.73 -21.19
CA LEU A 94 2.80 12.92 -20.35
C LEU A 94 3.71 14.00 -20.91
N THR A 95 3.34 15.28 -20.71
CA THR A 95 4.19 16.41 -21.10
C THR A 95 4.85 17.03 -19.88
N ALA A 96 6.16 16.82 -19.72
CA ALA A 96 6.96 17.39 -18.63
C ALA A 96 8.23 18.04 -19.20
N GLY A 97 8.59 19.24 -18.72
CA GLY A 97 9.78 19.97 -19.18
C GLY A 97 9.82 20.23 -20.70
N GLY A 98 8.67 20.34 -21.35
CA GLY A 98 8.56 20.50 -22.81
C GLY A 98 8.82 19.23 -23.63
N LYS A 99 9.00 18.08 -22.98
CA LYS A 99 9.14 16.76 -23.60
C LYS A 99 7.84 15.98 -23.48
N ARG A 100 7.58 15.13 -24.46
CA ARG A 100 6.54 14.10 -24.40
C ARG A 100 7.21 12.79 -23.97
N LEU A 101 6.74 12.22 -22.88
CA LEU A 101 7.33 11.06 -22.20
C LEU A 101 6.27 9.98 -22.02
N GLU A 102 6.68 8.71 -22.08
CA GLU A 102 5.77 7.60 -21.83
C GLU A 102 5.46 7.47 -20.32
N PRO A 103 4.24 7.05 -19.92
CA PRO A 103 3.82 7.10 -18.51
C PRO A 103 4.67 6.27 -17.53
N LEU A 104 5.45 5.33 -18.03
CA LEU A 104 6.33 4.48 -17.20
C LEU A 104 7.79 4.94 -17.21
N GLU A 105 8.11 6.09 -17.84
CA GLU A 105 9.44 6.71 -17.83
C GLU A 105 9.60 7.60 -16.58
N LEU A 106 9.58 6.97 -15.39
CA LEU A 106 9.52 7.66 -14.10
C LEU A 106 10.71 8.60 -13.86
N GLU A 107 11.93 8.18 -14.20
CA GLU A 107 13.15 8.96 -13.99
C GLU A 107 13.12 10.22 -14.87
N GLU A 108 12.76 10.06 -16.14
CA GLU A 108 12.67 11.14 -17.11
C GLU A 108 11.55 12.12 -16.76
N ILE A 109 10.39 11.61 -16.33
CA ILE A 109 9.26 12.46 -15.94
C ILE A 109 9.62 13.26 -14.70
N ASN A 110 10.09 12.60 -13.62
CA ASN A 110 10.45 13.29 -12.39
C ASN A 110 11.65 14.25 -12.58
N GLY A 111 12.63 13.89 -13.41
CA GLY A 111 13.75 14.77 -13.75
C GLY A 111 13.35 15.97 -14.63
N ALA A 112 12.24 15.87 -15.36
CA ALA A 112 11.68 16.96 -16.16
C ALA A 112 10.68 17.84 -15.38
N LEU A 113 10.23 17.41 -14.20
CA LEU A 113 9.42 18.25 -13.31
C LEU A 113 10.27 19.42 -12.81
N GLN A 114 9.82 20.64 -13.10
CA GLN A 114 10.45 21.86 -12.60
C GLN A 114 10.17 22.09 -11.10
N ASP A 115 9.14 21.42 -10.58
CA ASP A 115 8.73 21.50 -9.19
C ASP A 115 9.29 20.32 -8.41
N GLU A 116 10.39 20.56 -7.69
CA GLU A 116 11.04 19.55 -6.85
C GLU A 116 10.16 19.07 -5.68
N THR A 117 9.07 19.79 -5.37
CA THR A 117 8.12 19.44 -4.31
C THR A 117 7.12 18.37 -4.73
N LEU A 118 7.11 17.95 -6.00
CA LEU A 118 6.22 16.90 -6.49
C LEU A 118 6.97 15.61 -6.78
N LEU A 119 6.29 14.49 -6.60
CA LEU A 119 6.70 13.18 -7.09
C LEU A 119 5.59 12.60 -7.97
N TYR A 120 5.96 12.24 -9.19
CA TYR A 120 5.18 11.35 -10.05
C TYR A 120 5.57 9.90 -9.77
N GLY A 121 4.57 9.04 -9.52
CA GLY A 121 4.78 7.60 -9.39
C GLY A 121 3.89 6.84 -10.34
N ALA A 122 4.44 5.77 -10.92
CA ALA A 122 3.70 4.86 -11.76
C ALA A 122 4.28 3.44 -11.71
N GLY A 123 3.45 2.43 -11.96
CA GLY A 123 3.90 1.04 -11.96
C GLY A 123 2.74 0.06 -12.04
N PHE A 124 3.00 -1.20 -11.69
CA PHE A 124 1.98 -2.25 -11.68
C PHE A 124 1.80 -2.79 -10.25
N GLY A 125 0.56 -2.73 -9.77
CA GLY A 125 0.17 -3.23 -8.46
C GLY A 125 -0.30 -4.68 -8.49
N ARG A 126 -1.17 -5.01 -7.53
CA ARG A 126 -1.82 -6.33 -7.46
C ARG A 126 -2.62 -6.60 -8.74
N SER A 127 -2.61 -7.87 -9.17
CA SER A 127 -3.27 -8.31 -10.41
C SER A 127 -2.79 -7.59 -11.68
N MET A 128 -1.58 -7.03 -11.67
CA MET A 128 -1.01 -6.24 -12.76
C MET A 128 -1.81 -4.98 -13.13
N LYS A 129 -2.69 -4.50 -12.24
CA LYS A 129 -3.36 -3.22 -12.42
C LYS A 129 -2.32 -2.09 -12.45
N ALA A 130 -2.35 -1.25 -13.48
CA ALA A 130 -1.47 -0.09 -13.54
C ALA A 130 -1.84 0.91 -12.44
N VAL A 131 -0.85 1.53 -11.80
CA VAL A 131 -1.07 2.56 -10.77
C VAL A 131 -0.36 3.82 -11.25
N PHE A 132 -1.03 4.96 -11.11
CA PHE A 132 -0.48 6.28 -11.39
C PHE A 132 -0.86 7.21 -10.24
N PHE A 133 0.03 8.12 -9.89
CA PHE A 133 -0.27 9.22 -8.97
C PHE A 133 0.69 10.38 -9.14
N LEU A 134 0.25 11.55 -8.70
CA LEU A 134 1.11 12.72 -8.49
C LEU A 134 0.81 13.26 -7.09
N ALA A 135 1.84 13.45 -6.27
CA ALA A 135 1.66 13.94 -4.92
C ALA A 135 2.80 14.86 -4.48
N GLU A 136 2.52 15.69 -3.48
CA GLU A 136 3.48 16.57 -2.84
C GLU A 136 4.43 15.76 -1.93
N LYS A 137 5.73 16.01 -2.01
CA LYS A 137 6.73 15.49 -1.09
C LYS A 137 6.62 16.24 0.25
N LEU A 138 6.48 15.49 1.34
CA LEU A 138 6.43 16.07 2.69
C LEU A 138 7.74 15.90 3.44
N GLU A 139 8.29 14.68 3.41
CA GLU A 139 9.43 14.32 4.24
C GLU A 139 10.25 13.21 3.58
N GLU A 140 11.56 13.35 3.64
CA GLU A 140 12.52 12.29 3.32
C GLU A 140 13.19 11.82 4.61
N ARG A 141 13.25 10.49 4.80
CA ARG A 141 13.91 9.88 5.96
C ARG A 141 14.57 8.56 5.61
N GLN A 142 15.23 7.96 6.60
CA GLN A 142 15.91 6.68 6.49
C GLN A 142 15.33 5.71 7.53
N ALA A 143 15.13 4.45 7.14
CA ALA A 143 14.68 3.39 8.04
C ALA A 143 15.51 2.13 7.78
N GLU A 144 16.29 1.67 8.77
CA GLU A 144 17.18 0.49 8.65
C GLU A 144 18.13 0.54 7.42
N GLY A 145 18.51 1.76 7.00
CA GLY A 145 19.35 1.98 5.81
C GLY A 145 18.60 2.05 4.47
N CYS A 146 17.28 1.89 4.48
CA CYS A 146 16.41 2.09 3.32
C CYS A 146 15.94 3.55 3.24
N PRO A 147 16.00 4.19 2.07
CA PRO A 147 15.44 5.52 1.87
C PRO A 147 13.91 5.46 1.90
N VAL A 148 13.30 6.46 2.55
CA VAL A 148 11.85 6.59 2.70
C VAL A 148 11.42 7.98 2.27
N LEU A 149 10.40 8.06 1.42
CA LEU A 149 9.76 9.30 1.00
C LEU A 149 8.28 9.29 1.43
N ILE A 150 7.90 10.25 2.26
CA ILE A 150 6.52 10.47 2.68
C ILE A 150 5.90 11.54 1.78
N LEU A 151 4.78 11.18 1.19
CA LEU A 151 3.98 12.03 0.30
C LEU A 151 2.72 12.51 1.03
N GLY A 152 2.32 13.73 0.71
CA GLY A 152 1.21 14.45 1.31
C GLY A 152 0.00 14.47 0.43
N ARG A 153 -0.42 15.69 0.05
CA ARG A 153 -1.60 15.91 -0.77
C ARG A 153 -1.42 15.30 -2.15
N GLU A 154 -2.41 14.55 -2.58
CA GLU A 154 -2.46 13.90 -3.88
C GLU A 154 -3.16 14.82 -4.89
N ARG A 155 -2.47 15.09 -6.00
CA ARG A 155 -2.97 15.91 -7.12
C ARG A 155 -3.65 15.06 -8.20
N ALA A 156 -3.25 13.79 -8.31
CA ALA A 156 -3.91 12.78 -9.13
C ALA A 156 -3.78 11.41 -8.45
N ARG A 157 -4.83 10.60 -8.52
CA ARG A 157 -4.83 9.20 -8.02
C ARG A 157 -5.92 8.36 -8.65
N GLU A 158 -5.67 7.05 -8.63
CA GLU A 158 -6.64 6.02 -8.98
C GLU A 158 -7.36 5.45 -7.75
N MET A 159 -8.37 4.62 -8.00
CA MET A 159 -9.29 4.07 -7.01
C MET A 159 -8.61 3.14 -5.97
N ALA A 160 -7.66 2.30 -6.39
CA ALA A 160 -6.97 1.35 -5.53
C ALA A 160 -6.18 2.05 -4.42
N SER A 161 -5.50 3.14 -4.78
CA SER A 161 -4.77 4.08 -3.94
C SER A 161 -3.85 3.38 -2.93
N PRO A 162 -2.87 2.57 -3.38
CA PRO A 162 -1.92 1.94 -2.47
C PRO A 162 -1.19 3.01 -1.68
N PHE A 163 -1.15 2.88 -0.35
CA PHE A 163 -0.60 3.90 0.54
C PHE A 163 0.85 3.64 0.96
N ALA A 164 1.36 2.42 0.76
CA ALA A 164 2.74 2.03 1.02
C ALA A 164 3.22 1.13 -0.13
N MET A 165 4.45 1.36 -0.57
CA MET A 165 5.07 0.59 -1.66
C MET A 165 6.59 0.79 -1.67
N VAL A 166 7.29 -0.15 -2.32
CA VAL A 166 8.69 0.01 -2.75
C VAL A 166 8.73 0.26 -4.25
N GLN A 167 9.49 1.26 -4.68
CA GLN A 167 9.75 1.57 -6.08
C GLN A 167 11.25 1.86 -6.26
N ASP A 168 11.96 1.05 -7.04
CA ASP A 168 13.41 1.18 -7.28
C ASP A 168 14.26 1.29 -5.99
N GLY A 169 13.86 0.55 -4.95
CA GLY A 169 14.53 0.57 -3.64
C GLY A 169 14.18 1.77 -2.74
N LEU A 170 13.32 2.67 -3.21
CA LEU A 170 12.73 3.74 -2.42
C LEU A 170 11.40 3.29 -1.79
N ILE A 171 11.28 3.41 -0.48
CA ILE A 171 10.01 3.21 0.23
C ILE A 171 9.18 4.49 0.07
N ILE A 172 7.96 4.38 -0.47
CA ILE A 172 7.04 5.50 -0.66
C ILE A 172 5.81 5.30 0.21
N ILE A 173 5.51 6.28 1.06
CA ILE A 173 4.28 6.32 1.86
C ILE A 173 3.39 7.49 1.40
N ARG A 174 2.18 7.19 0.94
CA ARG A 174 1.15 8.20 0.61
C ARG A 174 0.27 8.44 1.83
N ARG A 175 0.61 9.49 2.58
CA ARG A 175 -0.03 9.83 3.87
C ARG A 175 -1.53 10.05 3.75
N GLU A 176 -2.00 10.72 2.70
CA GLU A 176 -3.43 10.98 2.48
C GLU A 176 -4.20 9.66 2.30
N ALA A 177 -3.71 8.76 1.45
CA ALA A 177 -4.27 7.42 1.28
C ALA A 177 -4.25 6.60 2.58
N LEU A 178 -3.18 6.70 3.38
CA LEU A 178 -3.08 6.03 4.69
C LEU A 178 -4.15 6.54 5.68
N ARG A 179 -4.52 7.83 5.67
CA ARG A 179 -5.62 8.36 6.50
C ARG A 179 -6.94 7.65 6.20
N PHE A 180 -7.29 7.53 4.92
CA PHE A 180 -8.50 6.83 4.48
C PHE A 180 -8.46 5.35 4.87
N PHE A 181 -7.32 4.69 4.62
CA PHE A 181 -7.14 3.29 5.00
C PHE A 181 -7.37 3.08 6.50
N LEU A 182 -6.70 3.86 7.37
CA LEU A 182 -6.80 3.67 8.81
C LEU A 182 -8.22 3.94 9.32
N TRP A 183 -8.86 4.99 8.81
CA TRP A 183 -10.26 5.30 9.16
C TRP A 183 -11.19 4.14 8.79
N ASP A 184 -11.12 3.64 7.56
CA ASP A 184 -11.98 2.56 7.08
C ASP A 184 -11.75 1.26 7.86
N GLN A 185 -10.49 0.90 8.12
CA GLN A 185 -10.17 -0.29 8.92
C GLN A 185 -10.75 -0.23 10.34
N ILE A 186 -10.77 0.96 10.95
CA ILE A 186 -11.36 1.15 12.27
C ILE A 186 -12.88 0.99 12.22
N GLN A 187 -13.52 1.45 11.14
CA GLN A 187 -14.98 1.33 10.97
C GLN A 187 -15.44 -0.09 10.61
N GLU A 188 -14.67 -0.81 9.80
CA GLU A 188 -15.08 -2.06 9.15
C GLU A 188 -14.60 -3.32 9.88
N VAL A 189 -14.05 -3.19 11.10
CA VAL A 189 -13.36 -4.30 11.76
C VAL A 189 -14.26 -5.53 11.96
N ARG A 190 -13.72 -6.69 11.57
CA ARG A 190 -14.35 -8.00 11.78
C ARG A 190 -14.42 -8.33 13.27
N SER A 191 -15.43 -9.10 13.66
CA SER A 191 -15.65 -9.51 15.05
C SER A 191 -14.44 -10.21 15.69
N SER A 192 -13.70 -11.04 14.93
CA SER A 192 -12.51 -11.75 15.40
C SER A 192 -11.33 -10.83 15.75
N CYS A 193 -11.16 -9.74 15.01
CA CYS A 193 -10.08 -8.76 15.21
C CYS A 193 -10.48 -7.63 16.18
N ARG A 194 -11.71 -7.66 16.73
CA ARG A 194 -12.19 -6.60 17.63
C ARG A 194 -11.30 -6.42 18.85
N LYS A 195 -10.76 -7.49 19.43
CA LYS A 195 -9.95 -7.38 20.66
C LYS A 195 -8.61 -6.69 20.42
N SER A 196 -7.92 -7.01 19.33
CA SER A 196 -6.65 -6.38 18.97
C SER A 196 -6.84 -4.91 18.59
N LEU A 197 -7.90 -4.61 17.83
CA LEU A 197 -8.21 -3.22 17.49
C LEU A 197 -8.61 -2.41 18.72
N GLN A 198 -9.49 -2.95 19.58
CA GLN A 198 -9.86 -2.30 20.84
C GLN A 198 -8.65 -1.98 21.70
N TYR A 199 -7.70 -2.90 21.81
CA TYR A 199 -6.45 -2.66 22.53
C TYR A 199 -5.67 -1.48 21.94
N ALA A 200 -5.48 -1.44 20.63
CA ALA A 200 -4.80 -0.33 19.95
C ALA A 200 -5.53 1.00 20.17
N LEU A 201 -6.86 1.01 20.03
CA LEU A 201 -7.68 2.21 20.20
C LEU A 201 -7.77 2.69 21.67
N GLN A 202 -7.69 1.79 22.65
CA GLN A 202 -7.58 2.12 24.06
C GLN A 202 -6.29 2.86 24.36
N TYR A 203 -5.18 2.48 23.71
CA TYR A 203 -3.90 3.20 23.85
C TYR A 203 -4.02 4.66 23.40
N TYR A 204 -4.71 4.91 22.29
CA TYR A 204 -5.03 6.27 21.84
C TYR A 204 -6.13 6.95 22.66
N GLY A 205 -6.77 6.21 23.58
CA GLY A 205 -7.85 6.68 24.43
C GLY A 205 -9.13 6.99 23.69
N VAL A 206 -9.27 6.56 22.42
CA VAL A 206 -10.47 6.75 21.59
C VAL A 206 -11.50 5.65 21.81
N PHE A 207 -11.11 4.54 22.45
CA PHE A 207 -12.04 3.48 22.85
C PHE A 207 -12.08 3.37 24.38
N ARG A 208 -13.25 3.61 24.98
CA ARG A 208 -13.48 3.60 26.44
C ARG A 208 -14.85 3.01 26.76
N ASP A 209 -14.94 2.33 27.89
CA ASP A 209 -16.20 1.76 28.41
C ASP A 209 -16.97 0.92 27.38
N GLY A 210 -16.22 0.18 26.53
CA GLY A 210 -16.79 -0.68 25.50
C GLY A 210 -17.29 0.04 24.24
N SER A 211 -17.03 1.35 24.10
CA SER A 211 -17.50 2.16 22.98
C SER A 211 -16.37 2.98 22.34
N LEU A 212 -16.53 3.26 21.04
CA LEU A 212 -15.64 4.12 20.27
C LEU A 212 -16.15 5.57 20.34
N ASP A 213 -15.32 6.47 20.85
CA ASP A 213 -15.54 7.91 20.77
C ASP A 213 -15.17 8.40 19.37
N ARG A 214 -16.21 8.62 18.54
CA ARG A 214 -16.04 9.02 17.15
C ARG A 214 -15.52 10.44 17.01
N GLU A 215 -15.86 11.36 17.91
CA GLU A 215 -15.38 12.74 17.85
C GLU A 215 -13.90 12.81 18.21
N LEU A 216 -13.50 12.09 19.26
CA LEU A 216 -12.10 12.00 19.64
C LEU A 216 -11.27 11.25 18.59
N LEU A 217 -11.83 10.21 17.96
CA LEU A 217 -11.17 9.54 16.83
C LEU A 217 -10.89 10.51 15.69
N ARG A 218 -11.88 11.33 15.28
CA ARG A 218 -11.67 12.38 14.26
C ARG A 218 -10.55 13.33 14.65
N ALA A 219 -10.56 13.81 15.90
CA ALA A 219 -9.54 14.72 16.42
C ALA A 219 -8.13 14.08 16.51
N LYS A 220 -8.04 12.74 16.62
CA LYS A 220 -6.78 12.01 16.78
C LYS A 220 -6.31 11.26 15.55
N LEU A 221 -7.10 11.20 14.47
CA LEU A 221 -6.77 10.40 13.29
C LEU A 221 -5.37 10.71 12.78
N ASP A 222 -5.02 11.99 12.64
CA ASP A 222 -3.71 12.39 12.12
C ASP A 222 -2.57 11.98 13.03
N VAL A 223 -2.76 12.08 14.35
CA VAL A 223 -1.77 11.61 15.34
C VAL A 223 -1.59 10.10 15.22
N MET A 224 -2.68 9.35 15.04
CA MET A 224 -2.61 7.90 14.83
C MET A 224 -1.91 7.56 13.52
N VAL A 225 -2.19 8.28 12.44
CA VAL A 225 -1.52 8.11 11.14
C VAL A 225 -0.02 8.34 11.29
N GLU A 226 0.42 9.44 11.90
CA GLU A 226 1.86 9.68 12.11
C GLU A 226 2.52 8.58 12.95
N LYS A 227 1.85 8.13 14.01
CA LYS A 227 2.42 7.16 14.94
C LYS A 227 2.46 5.75 14.37
N GLU A 228 1.46 5.36 13.59
CA GLU A 228 1.32 4.03 13.02
C GLU A 228 1.91 3.91 11.61
N MET A 229 2.31 5.02 10.98
CA MET A 229 2.99 5.01 9.68
C MET A 229 4.23 4.10 9.67
N ASP A 230 4.98 4.10 10.78
CA ASP A 230 6.19 3.30 10.91
C ASP A 230 5.92 1.79 10.84
N LEU A 231 4.68 1.35 11.13
CA LEU A 231 4.28 -0.05 10.95
C LEU A 231 4.45 -0.46 9.49
N PHE A 232 3.96 0.37 8.57
CA PHE A 232 4.00 0.10 7.14
C PHE A 232 5.41 0.28 6.59
N ILE A 233 6.15 1.31 7.05
CA ILE A 233 7.55 1.46 6.63
C ILE A 233 8.40 0.26 7.06
N ALA A 234 8.20 -0.25 8.27
CA ALA A 234 8.94 -1.43 8.72
C ALA A 234 8.54 -2.70 7.95
N HIS A 235 7.32 -2.78 7.41
CA HIS A 235 6.94 -3.81 6.44
C HIS A 235 7.75 -3.67 5.15
N GLU A 236 7.75 -2.49 4.53
CA GLU A 236 8.46 -2.24 3.27
C GLU A 236 9.98 -2.45 3.41
N VAL A 237 10.57 -2.06 4.57
CA VAL A 237 11.96 -2.40 4.93
C VAL A 237 12.17 -3.91 4.93
N GLY A 238 11.27 -4.65 5.58
CA GLY A 238 11.31 -6.11 5.59
C GLY A 238 11.22 -6.70 4.18
N GLU A 239 10.39 -6.12 3.31
CA GLU A 239 10.20 -6.55 1.93
C GLU A 239 11.46 -6.34 1.08
N ILE A 240 12.13 -5.20 1.23
CA ILE A 240 13.41 -4.91 0.57
C ILE A 240 14.50 -5.89 1.03
N LEU A 241 14.60 -6.10 2.35
CA LEU A 241 15.73 -6.81 2.94
C LEU A 241 15.63 -8.33 2.81
N GLN A 242 14.41 -8.89 2.79
CA GLN A 242 14.26 -10.32 2.67
C GLN A 242 14.53 -10.80 1.24
N THR A 243 15.44 -11.77 1.11
CA THR A 243 15.85 -12.34 -0.18
C THR A 243 15.50 -13.82 -0.29
N THR A 244 14.76 -14.37 0.68
CA THR A 244 14.47 -15.82 0.72
C THR A 244 13.48 -16.23 -0.36
N LEU A 245 12.50 -15.37 -0.64
CA LEU A 245 11.65 -15.48 -1.83
C LEU A 245 11.94 -14.25 -2.69
N SER A 246 12.72 -14.44 -3.75
CA SER A 246 13.11 -13.40 -4.69
C SER A 246 11.90 -12.81 -5.43
N SER A 247 12.03 -11.55 -5.82
CA SER A 247 10.96 -10.85 -6.54
C SER A 247 10.77 -11.42 -7.95
N GLU A 248 11.86 -11.89 -8.56
CA GLU A 248 11.88 -12.57 -9.86
C GLU A 248 11.11 -13.89 -9.80
N THR A 249 11.34 -14.71 -8.77
CA THR A 249 10.59 -15.95 -8.57
C THR A 249 9.10 -15.67 -8.36
N LEU A 250 8.77 -14.68 -7.53
CA LEU A 250 7.37 -14.32 -7.31
C LEU A 250 6.70 -13.82 -8.60
N GLN A 251 7.40 -13.02 -9.41
CA GLN A 251 6.94 -12.57 -10.73
C GLN A 251 6.72 -13.74 -11.69
N ALA A 252 7.62 -14.72 -11.73
CA ALA A 252 7.46 -15.92 -12.56
C ALA A 252 6.23 -16.73 -12.14
N VAL A 253 6.02 -16.91 -10.83
CA VAL A 253 4.82 -17.59 -10.30
C VAL A 253 3.54 -16.84 -10.67
N ILE A 254 3.49 -15.51 -10.49
CA ILE A 254 2.33 -14.68 -10.84
C ILE A 254 2.06 -14.73 -12.35
N GLY A 255 3.11 -14.66 -13.18
CA GLY A 255 2.99 -14.66 -14.63
C GLY A 255 2.42 -15.97 -15.19
N HIS A 256 2.78 -17.11 -14.60
CA HIS A 256 2.29 -18.42 -15.05
C HIS A 256 0.99 -18.86 -14.38
N PHE A 257 0.75 -18.46 -13.13
CA PHE A 257 -0.41 -18.90 -12.35
C PHE A 257 -1.26 -17.75 -11.80
N PRO A 258 -1.67 -16.77 -12.64
CA PRO A 258 -2.39 -15.59 -12.18
C PRO A 258 -3.78 -15.95 -11.62
N GLY A 259 -4.15 -15.31 -10.51
CA GLY A 259 -5.44 -15.49 -9.84
C GLY A 259 -5.63 -16.84 -9.15
N THR A 260 -4.58 -17.67 -9.06
CA THR A 260 -4.65 -19.00 -8.43
C THR A 260 -4.28 -18.95 -6.95
N VAL A 261 -4.58 -20.02 -6.22
CA VAL A 261 -4.13 -20.20 -4.82
C VAL A 261 -2.59 -20.18 -4.73
N ILE A 262 -1.88 -20.61 -5.77
CA ILE A 262 -0.41 -20.60 -5.82
C ILE A 262 0.10 -19.15 -5.76
N GLU A 263 -0.46 -18.25 -6.57
CA GLU A 263 -0.13 -16.81 -6.49
C GLU A 263 -0.42 -16.27 -5.09
N PHE A 264 -1.63 -16.52 -4.56
CA PHE A 264 -2.03 -15.94 -3.27
C PHE A 264 -1.16 -16.42 -2.11
N VAL A 265 -0.74 -17.69 -2.12
CA VAL A 265 0.19 -18.24 -1.13
C VAL A 265 1.59 -17.63 -1.30
N GLY A 266 2.09 -17.51 -2.53
CA GLY A 266 3.38 -16.88 -2.81
C GLY A 266 3.45 -15.46 -2.27
N ARG A 267 2.43 -14.63 -2.56
CA ARG A 267 2.32 -13.27 -2.01
C ARG A 267 2.23 -13.26 -0.49
N SER A 268 1.41 -14.13 0.09
CA SER A 268 1.24 -14.18 1.55
C SER A 268 2.53 -14.58 2.29
N ILE A 269 3.34 -15.45 1.69
CA ILE A 269 4.65 -15.82 2.22
C ILE A 269 5.62 -14.65 2.10
N LYS A 270 5.66 -13.95 0.96
CA LYS A 270 6.47 -12.74 0.79
C LYS A 270 6.16 -11.70 1.88
N ASP A 271 4.88 -11.40 2.11
CA ASP A 271 4.43 -10.46 3.14
C ASP A 271 4.82 -10.93 4.56
N ILE A 272 4.62 -12.22 4.89
CA ILE A 272 4.97 -12.76 6.22
C ILE A 272 6.48 -12.75 6.45
N LEU A 273 7.27 -13.04 5.42
CA LEU A 273 8.72 -12.93 5.50
C LEU A 273 9.14 -11.48 5.74
N ALA A 274 8.56 -10.51 5.03
CA ALA A 274 8.80 -9.10 5.30
C ALA A 274 8.47 -8.73 6.75
N ASP A 275 7.29 -9.11 7.23
CA ASP A 275 6.84 -8.83 8.60
C ASP A 275 7.75 -9.44 9.67
N THR A 276 8.24 -10.66 9.41
CA THR A 276 9.01 -11.45 10.39
C THR A 276 10.51 -11.38 10.19
N HIS A 277 10.99 -10.63 9.19
CA HIS A 277 12.42 -10.43 8.94
C HIS A 277 13.12 -9.89 10.21
N PRO A 278 14.39 -10.27 10.50
CA PRO A 278 15.14 -9.78 11.66
C PRO A 278 15.27 -8.25 11.78
N GLN A 279 15.06 -7.52 10.67
CA GLN A 279 15.02 -6.05 10.62
C GLN A 279 13.66 -5.52 10.11
N GLY A 280 12.67 -6.38 9.95
CA GLY A 280 11.34 -6.02 9.45
C GLY A 280 10.37 -5.58 10.55
N LEU A 281 9.09 -5.54 10.20
CA LEU A 281 7.99 -5.00 11.02
C LEU A 281 8.01 -5.49 12.47
N LEU A 282 7.90 -6.80 12.71
CA LEU A 282 7.77 -7.29 14.08
C LEU A 282 9.05 -7.14 14.90
N ALA A 283 10.22 -7.21 14.26
CA ALA A 283 11.49 -6.95 14.94
C ALA A 283 11.56 -5.48 15.41
N TYR A 284 11.09 -4.54 14.57
CA TYR A 284 10.93 -3.13 14.94
C TYR A 284 9.96 -2.97 16.11
N LEU A 285 8.77 -3.58 16.05
CA LEU A 285 7.78 -3.47 17.13
C LEU A 285 8.30 -4.02 18.47
N VAL A 286 9.01 -5.15 18.45
CA VAL A 286 9.63 -5.77 19.64
C VAL A 286 10.70 -4.86 20.23
N ARG A 287 11.59 -4.32 19.39
CA ARG A 287 12.71 -3.48 19.82
C ARG A 287 12.23 -2.18 20.45
N GLU A 288 11.28 -1.51 19.80
CA GLU A 288 10.73 -0.23 20.24
C GLU A 288 9.55 -0.37 21.23
N GLN A 289 9.13 -1.60 21.52
CA GLN A 289 8.01 -1.93 22.41
C GLN A 289 6.72 -1.16 22.06
N ARG A 290 6.28 -1.25 20.81
CA ARG A 290 5.12 -0.48 20.31
C ARG A 290 3.80 -1.20 20.50
N ASP A 291 3.23 -1.11 21.71
CA ASP A 291 1.99 -1.79 22.13
C ASP A 291 0.82 -1.58 21.15
N ALA A 292 0.51 -0.32 20.80
CA ALA A 292 -0.61 -0.01 19.92
C ALA A 292 -0.42 -0.57 18.50
N SER A 293 0.80 -0.43 17.97
CA SER A 293 1.18 -0.93 16.66
C SER A 293 1.09 -2.45 16.57
N LEU A 294 1.40 -3.17 17.66
CA LEU A 294 1.16 -4.62 17.71
C LEU A 294 -0.33 -4.95 17.65
N GLY A 295 -1.18 -4.19 18.36
CA GLY A 295 -2.64 -4.33 18.24
C GLY A 295 -3.16 -4.07 16.82
N PHE A 296 -2.61 -3.08 16.12
CA PHE A 296 -2.92 -2.84 14.71
C PHE A 296 -2.41 -3.96 13.79
N TYR A 297 -1.18 -4.44 13.98
CA TYR A 297 -0.64 -5.58 13.23
C TYR A 297 -1.57 -6.80 13.30
N LEU A 298 -1.98 -7.20 14.51
CA LEU A 298 -2.93 -8.31 14.70
C LEU A 298 -4.30 -8.04 14.08
N THR A 299 -4.70 -6.77 14.00
CA THR A 299 -5.96 -6.38 13.35
C THR A 299 -5.90 -6.56 11.83
N PHE A 300 -4.76 -6.23 11.23
CA PHE A 300 -4.54 -6.34 9.78
C PHE A 300 -4.08 -7.73 9.34
N LEU A 301 -3.70 -8.59 10.28
CA LEU A 301 -3.30 -9.97 10.02
C LEU A 301 -4.53 -10.85 9.74
N ASP A 302 -4.86 -11.01 8.46
CA ASP A 302 -6.02 -11.76 8.01
C ASP A 302 -5.69 -12.83 6.96
N GLY A 303 -6.72 -13.57 6.53
CA GLY A 303 -6.65 -14.52 5.42
C GLY A 303 -5.53 -15.55 5.55
N LEU A 304 -4.78 -15.75 4.47
CA LEU A 304 -3.66 -16.70 4.41
C LEU A 304 -2.52 -16.31 5.35
N ARG A 305 -2.23 -15.02 5.55
CA ARG A 305 -1.17 -14.56 6.47
C ARG A 305 -1.43 -15.01 7.91
N SER A 306 -2.69 -14.93 8.36
CA SER A 306 -3.07 -15.44 9.69
C SER A 306 -2.88 -16.96 9.83
N LYS A 307 -3.08 -17.74 8.76
CA LYS A 307 -2.82 -19.18 8.73
C LYS A 307 -1.33 -19.52 8.70
N LEU A 308 -0.51 -18.67 8.09
CA LEU A 308 0.94 -18.82 7.99
C LEU A 308 1.66 -18.39 9.28
N PHE A 309 0.95 -17.79 10.23
CA PHE A 309 1.50 -17.27 11.48
C PHE A 309 0.61 -17.56 12.71
N PRO A 310 0.25 -18.82 13.01
CA PRO A 310 -0.54 -19.15 14.20
C PRO A 310 0.13 -18.74 15.53
N GLU A 311 1.47 -18.72 15.59
CA GLU A 311 2.22 -18.44 16.82
C GLU A 311 1.97 -17.05 17.38
N ILE A 312 1.73 -16.05 16.52
CA ILE A 312 1.47 -14.68 16.98
C ILE A 312 0.12 -14.57 17.68
N ILE A 313 -0.87 -15.39 17.29
CA ILE A 313 -2.19 -15.40 17.92
C ILE A 313 -2.09 -15.89 19.36
N GLU A 314 -1.35 -16.98 19.59
CA GLU A 314 -1.10 -17.53 20.93
C GLU A 314 -0.27 -16.57 21.78
N ALA A 315 0.80 -16.01 21.20
CA ALA A 315 1.65 -15.04 21.89
C ALA A 315 0.88 -13.77 22.27
N TRP A 316 0.01 -13.27 21.38
CA TRP A 316 -0.84 -12.12 21.61
C TRP A 316 -1.79 -12.31 22.80
N GLN A 317 -2.43 -13.49 22.93
CA GLN A 317 -3.36 -13.77 24.03
C GLN A 317 -2.70 -13.62 25.40
N GLN A 318 -1.44 -14.06 25.52
CA GLN A 318 -0.68 -13.91 26.77
C GLN A 318 -0.13 -12.48 26.93
N PHE A 319 0.34 -11.89 25.82
CA PHE A 319 0.90 -10.54 25.80
C PHE A 319 -0.08 -9.49 26.34
N VAL A 320 -1.38 -9.61 26.04
CA VAL A 320 -2.41 -8.69 26.57
C VAL A 320 -2.42 -8.64 28.10
N ALA A 321 -2.02 -9.73 28.78
CA ALA A 321 -1.98 -9.81 30.23
C ALA A 321 -0.62 -9.38 30.83
N ASP A 322 0.49 -9.83 30.24
CA ASP A 322 1.83 -9.69 30.85
C ASP A 322 2.77 -8.70 30.14
N ARG A 323 2.43 -8.26 28.93
CA ARG A 323 3.24 -7.42 28.04
C ARG A 323 4.66 -7.98 27.80
N ASP A 324 4.83 -9.29 27.80
CA ASP A 324 6.13 -9.92 27.57
C ASP A 324 6.49 -9.96 26.08
N TRP A 325 7.23 -8.94 25.62
CA TRP A 325 7.75 -8.84 24.26
C TRP A 325 8.64 -10.02 23.85
N ARG A 326 9.21 -10.79 24.80
CA ARG A 326 10.00 -11.98 24.47
C ARG A 326 9.14 -13.07 23.82
N ARG A 327 7.85 -13.15 24.17
CA ARG A 327 6.91 -14.10 23.53
C ARG A 327 6.64 -13.73 22.08
N ILE A 328 6.44 -12.44 21.82
CA ILE A 328 6.24 -11.91 20.46
C ILE A 328 7.48 -12.15 19.60
N GLU A 329 8.67 -11.89 20.16
CA GLU A 329 9.93 -12.16 19.49
C GLU A 329 10.14 -13.65 19.20
N GLN A 330 9.80 -14.53 20.15
CA GLN A 330 9.88 -15.97 19.93
C GLN A 330 8.92 -16.43 18.83
N ALA A 331 7.68 -15.92 18.81
CA ALA A 331 6.71 -16.20 17.76
C ALA A 331 7.22 -15.74 16.39
N ARG A 332 7.77 -14.51 16.31
CA ARG A 332 8.40 -13.98 15.09
C ARG A 332 9.50 -14.89 14.56
N ARG A 333 10.45 -15.29 15.41
CA ARG A 333 11.58 -16.14 15.02
C ARG A 333 11.12 -17.52 14.54
N THR A 334 10.15 -18.12 15.22
CA THR A 334 9.57 -19.41 14.81
C THR A 334 8.89 -19.30 13.45
N CYS A 335 8.08 -18.26 13.25
CA CYS A 335 7.37 -18.00 12.00
C CYS A 335 8.32 -17.74 10.84
N TRP A 336 9.34 -16.89 11.03
CA TRP A 336 10.40 -16.65 10.06
C TRP A 336 11.05 -17.98 9.65
N ALA A 337 11.53 -18.77 10.61
CA ALA A 337 12.23 -20.03 10.32
C ALA A 337 11.34 -21.06 9.59
N ARG A 338 10.03 -21.09 9.85
CA ARG A 338 9.10 -21.97 9.11
C ARG A 338 8.88 -21.44 7.69
N ASN A 339 8.50 -20.18 7.55
CA ASN A 339 8.13 -19.62 6.25
C ASN A 339 9.33 -19.47 5.31
N SER A 340 10.55 -19.28 5.83
CA SER A 340 11.77 -19.31 5.02
C SER A 340 12.00 -20.68 4.37
N ARG A 341 11.65 -21.78 5.04
CA ARG A 341 11.73 -23.13 4.46
C ARG A 341 10.72 -23.29 3.33
N ILE A 342 9.49 -22.84 3.53
CA ILE A 342 8.44 -22.89 2.50
C ILE A 342 8.84 -22.04 1.29
N ALA A 343 9.35 -20.82 1.52
CA ALA A 343 9.88 -19.98 0.46
C ALA A 343 11.01 -20.65 -0.34
N GLY A 344 11.95 -21.32 0.33
CA GLY A 344 12.98 -22.11 -0.35
C GLY A 344 12.41 -23.24 -1.22
N GLN A 345 11.33 -23.89 -0.79
CA GLN A 345 10.65 -24.89 -1.62
C GLN A 345 9.96 -24.25 -2.83
N ILE A 346 9.33 -23.08 -2.65
CA ILE A 346 8.72 -22.31 -3.75
C ILE A 346 9.78 -21.92 -4.79
N GLU A 347 10.94 -21.44 -4.36
CA GLU A 347 12.09 -21.14 -5.22
C GLU A 347 12.51 -22.36 -6.06
N GLU A 348 12.63 -23.54 -5.44
CA GLU A 348 13.01 -24.76 -6.16
C GLU A 348 11.94 -25.24 -7.15
N ILE A 349 10.65 -25.07 -6.82
CA ILE A 349 9.57 -25.40 -7.75
C ILE A 349 9.55 -24.39 -8.90
N ALA A 350 9.69 -23.10 -8.61
CA ALA A 350 9.62 -22.03 -9.59
C ALA A 350 10.72 -22.12 -10.66
N LYS A 351 11.90 -22.65 -10.33
CA LYS A 351 12.97 -22.93 -11.32
C LYS A 351 12.54 -23.86 -12.46
N THR A 352 11.51 -24.67 -12.25
CA THR A 352 10.97 -25.57 -13.28
C THR A 352 9.92 -24.92 -14.18
N ILE A 353 9.46 -23.71 -13.84
CA ILE A 353 8.55 -22.92 -14.68
C ILE A 353 9.22 -22.64 -16.03
N GLY A 354 8.47 -22.80 -17.12
CA GLY A 354 8.97 -22.66 -18.49
C GLY A 354 9.80 -23.84 -19.00
N HIS A 355 10.19 -24.79 -18.13
CA HIS A 355 10.91 -26.01 -18.50
C HIS A 355 9.99 -27.24 -18.46
N ASP A 356 9.23 -27.39 -17.37
CA ASP A 356 8.24 -28.43 -17.19
C ASP A 356 6.85 -27.94 -17.62
N PRO A 357 5.93 -28.84 -18.04
CA PRO A 357 4.53 -28.48 -18.27
C PRO A 357 3.89 -27.91 -17.01
N ASP A 358 3.07 -26.86 -17.16
CA ASP A 358 2.41 -26.16 -16.04
C ASP A 358 1.65 -27.11 -15.11
N GLU A 359 0.96 -28.13 -15.64
CA GLU A 359 0.27 -29.15 -14.83
C GLU A 359 1.19 -29.88 -13.85
N ARG A 360 2.42 -30.17 -14.29
CA ARG A 360 3.43 -30.84 -13.45
C ARG A 360 3.93 -29.90 -12.36
N VAL A 361 4.15 -28.64 -12.69
CA VAL A 361 4.58 -27.60 -11.74
C VAL A 361 3.49 -27.34 -10.70
N MET A 362 2.24 -27.18 -11.14
CA MET A 362 1.08 -27.05 -10.26
C MET A 362 0.92 -28.27 -9.35
N GLY A 363 1.11 -29.49 -9.89
CA GLY A 363 1.08 -30.72 -9.09
C GLY A 363 2.15 -30.76 -8.00
N ARG A 364 3.33 -30.17 -8.24
CA ARG A 364 4.37 -30.01 -7.21
C ARG A 364 3.98 -28.96 -6.17
N PHE A 365 3.51 -27.78 -6.58
CA PHE A 365 2.98 -26.77 -5.66
C PHE A 365 1.88 -27.34 -4.75
N ASN A 366 0.94 -28.10 -5.32
CA ASN A 366 -0.13 -28.72 -4.54
C ASN A 366 0.41 -29.66 -3.46
N ARG A 367 1.25 -30.63 -3.83
CA ARG A 367 1.78 -31.64 -2.88
C ARG A 367 2.77 -31.07 -1.88
N GLU A 368 3.68 -30.21 -2.33
CA GLU A 368 4.83 -29.76 -1.53
C GLU A 368 4.51 -28.52 -0.69
N ILE A 369 3.53 -27.70 -1.10
CA ILE A 369 3.20 -26.42 -0.46
C ILE A 369 1.75 -26.38 0.04
N LEU A 370 0.76 -26.60 -0.85
CA LEU A 370 -0.64 -26.35 -0.50
C LEU A 370 -1.23 -27.41 0.44
N GLU A 371 -0.97 -28.70 0.19
CA GLU A 371 -1.40 -29.81 1.03
C GLU A 371 -0.90 -29.68 2.49
N PRO A 372 0.41 -29.45 2.75
CA PRO A 372 0.91 -29.20 4.10
C PRO A 372 0.28 -27.99 4.80
N LEU A 373 -0.16 -26.99 4.04
CA LEU A 373 -0.84 -25.81 4.56
C LEU A 373 -2.36 -26.00 4.74
N GLY A 374 -2.91 -27.17 4.38
CA GLY A 374 -4.35 -27.42 4.41
C GLY A 374 -5.13 -26.58 3.39
N LEU A 375 -4.48 -26.27 2.26
CA LEU A 375 -5.02 -25.45 1.16
C LEU A 375 -5.16 -26.27 -0.13
N ALA A 376 -5.12 -27.60 -0.04
CA ALA A 376 -5.29 -28.47 -1.19
C ALA A 376 -6.61 -28.16 -1.91
N THR A 377 -6.51 -27.89 -3.21
CA THR A 377 -7.67 -27.79 -4.09
C THR A 377 -8.09 -29.22 -4.48
N PRO A 378 -9.39 -29.57 -4.44
CA PRO A 378 -9.87 -30.89 -4.88
C PRO A 378 -9.45 -31.29 -6.29
#